data_AF-A0A931RNA6-F1
#
_entry.id   AF-A0A931RNA6-F1
#
_cell.length_a   1.000
_cell.length_b   1.000
_cell.length_c   1.000
_cell.angle_alpha   90.00
_cell.angle_beta   90.00
_cell.angle_gamma   90.00
#
_symmetry.space_group_name_H-M   'P 1'
#
loop_
_entity.id
_entity.type
_entity.pdbx_description
1 polymer ?
#
loop_
_entity_poly.entity_id
_entity_poly.type
_entity_poly.pdbx_seq_one_letter_code
_entity_poly.pdbx_strand_id
1 'polypeptide(L)'
;MSGQQIDIFGNKKLSVPKTEGIKYAGSKLKILPYIVQLLSELDGVKNILDGFSGTTRVSQALAQLGYNTTVSDISAWSEVFGTCYLKSEKEDKYYQEILDHLNNLKGYDGWYTKHYGAELDEGKKPFQAKNTRKLDAIRDEIDKLNLGWEDKCVILTSLIYALDSVDSTLGHYVSYLAKWSPRSHNDLFLKLPKRFKTNKQHRIIRGDIFDTISKNEFDLAYFDPPYGSNNEKMPPSRVRYASYYHIWTTIIKNDKPELFGKVNRRVDTRDLLSASVFEEFRKNEEGFFIAMEALKKLIQETKSRYILLSYSSGGRATKQELSDLMHESGKLLNVVEINYKVNVMGGMRWTNEWIHSDSKHHEYLFLMEKEKSLHPYFAPLYSEKHQIYANVRI
;
A
#
# COMPACT_ATOMS: atom_id res chain seq x y z
N MET A 1 0.36 -2.11 -27.67
CA MET A 1 -0.22 -0.88 -28.23
C MET A 1 -1.58 -0.68 -27.58
N SER A 2 -1.66 0.09 -26.49
CA SER A 2 -2.96 0.56 -25.99
C SER A 2 -3.44 1.66 -26.94
N GLY A 3 -4.58 1.44 -27.59
CA GLY A 3 -5.16 2.43 -28.50
C GLY A 3 -5.48 3.71 -27.73
N GLN A 4 -4.75 4.78 -28.02
CA GLN A 4 -5.10 6.12 -27.57
C GLN A 4 -6.40 6.50 -28.26
N GLN A 5 -7.50 6.57 -27.51
CA GLN A 5 -8.75 7.14 -27.99
C GLN A 5 -8.74 8.62 -27.67
N ILE A 6 -9.10 9.43 -28.64
CA ILE A 6 -9.31 10.87 -28.49
C ILE A 6 -10.81 11.07 -28.39
N ASP A 7 -11.29 11.85 -27.42
CA ASP A 7 -12.71 12.20 -27.37
C ASP A 7 -13.08 13.23 -28.44
N ILE A 8 -14.37 13.57 -28.56
CA ILE A 8 -14.87 14.55 -29.54
C ILE A 8 -14.31 15.97 -29.32
N PHE A 9 -13.62 16.22 -28.20
CA PHE A 9 -13.02 17.51 -27.85
C PHE A 9 -11.50 17.51 -28.01
N GLY A 10 -10.89 16.42 -28.49
CA GLY A 10 -9.44 16.34 -28.65
C GLY A 10 -8.68 15.87 -27.40
N ASN A 11 -9.36 15.49 -26.31
CA ASN A 11 -8.70 15.06 -25.09
C ASN A 11 -8.24 13.60 -25.21
N LYS A 12 -7.03 13.31 -24.70
CA LYS A 12 -6.53 11.93 -24.58
C LYS A 12 -7.39 11.17 -23.58
N LYS A 13 -8.08 10.12 -24.02
CA LYS A 13 -8.84 9.23 -23.14
C LYS A 13 -8.07 7.94 -22.93
N LEU A 14 -7.49 7.80 -21.74
CA LEU A 14 -6.82 6.58 -21.33
C LEU A 14 -7.87 5.57 -20.84
N SER A 15 -7.85 4.36 -21.43
CA SER A 15 -8.66 3.25 -20.92
C SER A 15 -8.09 2.76 -19.59
N VAL A 16 -8.93 2.65 -18.57
CA VAL A 16 -8.52 2.20 -17.24
C VAL A 16 -8.17 0.71 -17.29
N PRO A 17 -6.90 0.33 -17.06
CA PRO A 17 -6.50 -1.08 -17.13
C PRO A 17 -7.16 -1.91 -16.02
N LYS A 18 -7.35 -3.20 -16.29
CA LYS A 18 -7.74 -4.15 -15.25
C LYS A 18 -6.54 -4.40 -14.33
N THR A 19 -6.80 -4.51 -13.05
CA THR A 19 -5.78 -4.75 -12.03
C THR A 19 -6.26 -5.85 -11.08
N GLU A 20 -5.34 -6.42 -10.31
CA GLU A 20 -5.61 -7.44 -9.29
C GLU A 20 -5.01 -7.03 -7.93
N GLY A 21 -5.51 -7.65 -6.86
CA GLY A 21 -5.15 -7.31 -5.48
C GLY A 21 -6.11 -7.96 -4.51
N ILE A 22 -5.65 -8.17 -3.28
CA ILE A 22 -6.44 -8.73 -2.16
C ILE A 22 -7.40 -7.72 -1.55
N LYS A 23 -8.25 -8.19 -0.62
CA LYS A 23 -8.97 -7.30 0.30
C LYS A 23 -7.98 -6.40 1.04
N TYR A 24 -8.19 -5.10 0.92
CA TYR A 24 -7.26 -4.09 1.40
C TYR A 24 -7.98 -2.78 1.72
N ALA A 25 -7.95 -2.39 2.99
CA ALA A 25 -8.37 -1.08 3.46
C ALA A 25 -7.57 0.03 2.77
N GLY A 26 -8.28 0.95 2.12
CA GLY A 26 -7.66 2.00 1.30
C GLY A 26 -7.38 1.57 -0.15
N SER A 27 -7.88 0.42 -0.62
CA SER A 27 -7.70 0.02 -2.03
C SER A 27 -8.23 1.08 -3.00
N LYS A 28 -7.39 1.49 -3.94
CA LYS A 28 -7.68 2.54 -4.93
C LYS A 28 -8.39 2.06 -6.19
N LEU A 29 -8.92 0.84 -6.20
CA LEU A 29 -9.63 0.27 -7.36
C LEU A 29 -10.75 1.17 -7.88
N LYS A 30 -11.55 1.78 -6.98
CA LYS A 30 -12.67 2.65 -7.36
C LYS A 30 -12.24 4.05 -7.82
N ILE A 31 -11.09 4.55 -7.36
CA ILE A 31 -10.59 5.88 -7.75
C ILE A 31 -9.64 5.84 -8.94
N LEU A 32 -9.21 4.65 -9.34
CA LEU A 32 -8.28 4.43 -10.46
C LEU A 32 -8.70 5.17 -11.73
N PRO A 33 -10.00 5.22 -12.13
CA PRO A 33 -10.42 6.01 -13.29
C PRO A 33 -10.10 7.50 -13.18
N TYR A 34 -10.23 8.09 -11.99
CA TYR A 34 -9.95 9.51 -11.76
C TYR A 34 -8.44 9.79 -11.79
N ILE A 35 -7.64 8.89 -11.21
CA ILE A 35 -6.17 8.97 -11.30
C ILE A 35 -5.73 8.93 -12.77
N VAL A 36 -6.25 7.97 -13.53
CA VAL A 36 -5.92 7.80 -14.96
C VAL A 36 -6.37 9.00 -15.79
N GLN A 37 -7.53 9.59 -15.48
CA GLN A 37 -8.01 10.82 -16.12
C GLN A 37 -7.06 11.98 -15.85
N LEU A 38 -6.70 12.25 -14.60
CA LEU A 38 -5.77 13.33 -14.24
C LEU A 38 -4.41 13.15 -14.93
N LEU A 39 -3.91 11.92 -15.03
CA LEU A 39 -2.65 11.62 -15.74
C LEU A 39 -2.74 11.89 -17.24
N SER A 40 -3.92 11.70 -17.85
CA SER A 40 -4.11 11.92 -19.30
C SER A 40 -4.05 13.40 -19.70
N GLU A 41 -4.27 14.30 -18.75
CA GLU A 41 -4.24 15.76 -18.90
C GLU A 41 -2.81 16.33 -18.76
N LEU A 42 -1.84 15.49 -18.37
CA LEU A 42 -0.45 15.89 -18.15
C LEU A 42 0.43 15.54 -19.35
N ASP A 43 1.27 16.50 -19.74
CA ASP A 43 2.27 16.30 -20.79
C ASP A 43 3.68 16.12 -20.21
N GLY A 44 4.48 15.32 -20.91
CA GLY A 44 5.90 15.09 -20.57
C GLY A 44 6.13 14.11 -19.42
N VAL A 45 5.09 13.46 -18.87
CA VAL A 45 5.23 12.48 -17.80
C VAL A 45 5.64 11.11 -18.36
N LYS A 46 6.78 10.57 -17.91
CA LYS A 46 7.27 9.24 -18.28
C LYS A 46 7.60 8.39 -17.05
N ASN A 47 8.26 8.98 -16.07
CA ASN A 47 8.73 8.32 -14.85
C ASN A 47 7.80 8.68 -13.70
N ILE A 48 7.12 7.68 -13.13
CA ILE A 48 6.11 7.88 -12.09
C ILE A 48 6.49 7.06 -10.85
N LEU A 49 6.48 7.72 -9.70
CA LEU A 49 6.54 7.06 -8.40
C LEU A 49 5.13 6.76 -7.88
N ASP A 50 4.88 5.52 -7.47
CA ASP A 50 3.78 5.14 -6.58
C ASP A 50 4.36 4.95 -5.17
N GLY A 51 4.26 5.99 -4.33
CA GLY A 51 5.03 6.13 -3.09
C GLY A 51 4.53 5.29 -1.91
N PHE A 52 3.28 4.82 -1.98
CA PHE A 52 2.63 4.01 -0.95
C PHE A 52 1.78 2.95 -1.63
N SER A 53 2.45 2.11 -2.41
CA SER A 53 1.80 1.31 -3.45
C SER A 53 0.85 0.24 -2.91
N GLY A 54 0.99 -0.17 -1.65
CA GLY A 54 0.10 -1.14 -1.02
C GLY A 54 -0.06 -2.39 -1.88
N THR A 55 -1.30 -2.72 -2.28
CA THR A 55 -1.58 -3.89 -3.14
C THR A 55 -1.26 -3.70 -4.61
N THR A 56 -0.60 -2.60 -4.98
CA THR A 56 -0.08 -2.26 -6.31
C THR A 56 -1.15 -1.98 -7.37
N ARG A 57 -2.38 -1.69 -6.98
CA ARG A 57 -3.48 -1.35 -7.91
C ARG A 57 -3.12 -0.18 -8.83
N VAL A 58 -2.57 0.91 -8.27
CA VAL A 58 -2.15 2.07 -9.05
C VAL A 58 -0.92 1.74 -9.88
N SER A 59 0.12 1.19 -9.26
CA SER A 59 1.33 0.70 -9.95
C SER A 59 1.07 -0.19 -11.17
N GLN A 60 0.17 -1.17 -11.06
CA GLN A 60 -0.22 -2.06 -12.18
C GLN A 60 -0.86 -1.29 -13.33
N ALA A 61 -1.71 -0.30 -13.03
CA ALA A 61 -2.33 0.52 -14.05
C ALA A 61 -1.31 1.42 -14.75
N LEU A 62 -0.42 2.07 -13.99
CA LEU A 62 0.64 2.91 -14.53
C LEU A 62 1.55 2.13 -15.48
N ALA A 63 1.95 0.91 -15.09
CA ALA A 63 2.77 0.06 -15.92
C ALA A 63 2.06 -0.36 -17.23
N GLN A 64 0.78 -0.77 -17.15
CA GLN A 64 -0.02 -1.11 -18.33
C GLN A 64 -0.29 0.07 -19.27
N LEU A 65 -0.32 1.30 -18.73
CA LEU A 65 -0.44 2.53 -19.51
C LEU A 65 0.90 2.95 -20.18
N GLY A 66 2.00 2.25 -19.88
CA GLY A 66 3.29 2.44 -20.54
C GLY A 66 4.22 3.44 -19.85
N TYR A 67 3.98 3.76 -18.58
CA TYR A 67 4.90 4.58 -17.77
C TYR A 67 6.05 3.75 -17.18
N ASN A 68 7.19 4.40 -16.94
CA ASN A 68 8.27 3.84 -16.12
C ASN A 68 7.87 3.98 -14.64
N THR A 69 7.25 2.94 -14.10
CA THR A 69 6.74 2.95 -12.73
C THR A 69 7.80 2.52 -11.72
N THR A 70 8.01 3.36 -10.69
CA THR A 70 8.71 3.00 -9.46
C THR A 70 7.67 2.72 -8.38
N VAL A 71 7.68 1.49 -7.86
CA VAL A 71 6.80 1.02 -6.79
C VAL A 71 7.55 1.14 -5.47
N SER A 72 6.97 1.86 -4.50
CA SER A 72 7.57 2.04 -3.18
C SER A 72 6.56 1.71 -2.09
N ASP A 73 7.01 0.97 -1.08
CA ASP A 73 6.28 0.69 0.16
C ASP A 73 7.24 0.13 1.21
N ILE A 74 6.91 0.25 2.49
CA ILE A 74 7.67 -0.40 3.57
C ILE A 74 7.39 -1.91 3.64
N SER A 75 6.24 -2.35 3.11
CA SER A 75 5.69 -3.69 3.29
C SER A 75 6.30 -4.72 2.33
N ALA A 76 6.75 -5.85 2.87
CA ALA A 76 7.28 -6.95 2.08
C ALA A 76 6.26 -7.53 1.07
N TRP A 77 4.97 -7.53 1.41
CA TRP A 77 3.91 -8.00 0.51
C TRP A 77 3.64 -7.06 -0.66
N SER A 78 3.90 -5.76 -0.49
CA SER A 78 3.83 -4.80 -1.59
C SER A 78 4.98 -5.02 -2.59
N GLU A 79 6.20 -5.25 -2.10
CA GLU A 79 7.36 -5.64 -2.93
C GLU A 79 7.08 -6.92 -3.73
N VAL A 80 6.50 -7.95 -3.09
CA VAL A 80 6.14 -9.20 -3.76
C VAL A 80 5.11 -8.98 -4.88
N PHE A 81 4.05 -8.21 -4.63
CA PHE A 81 3.06 -7.89 -5.66
C PHE A 81 3.66 -7.05 -6.80
N GLY A 82 4.44 -6.02 -6.46
CA GLY A 82 5.10 -5.16 -7.44
C GLY A 82 6.04 -5.96 -8.33
N THR A 83 6.84 -6.84 -7.74
CA THR A 83 7.74 -7.73 -8.49
C THR A 83 6.95 -8.72 -9.36
N CYS A 84 5.90 -9.33 -8.81
CA CYS A 84 5.03 -10.25 -9.58
C CYS A 84 4.48 -9.59 -10.85
N TYR A 85 3.89 -8.39 -10.73
CA TYR A 85 3.21 -7.78 -11.87
C TYR A 85 4.12 -7.00 -12.82
N LEU A 86 5.17 -6.35 -12.32
CA LEU A 86 5.97 -5.42 -13.11
C LEU A 86 7.35 -5.96 -13.50
N LYS A 87 7.82 -7.06 -12.89
CA LYS A 87 9.17 -7.60 -13.12
C LYS A 87 9.20 -9.02 -13.67
N SER A 88 8.17 -9.84 -13.44
CA SER A 88 8.22 -11.23 -13.90
C SER A 88 8.10 -11.36 -15.42
N GLU A 89 9.03 -12.07 -16.05
CA GLU A 89 9.16 -12.14 -17.51
C GLU A 89 8.79 -13.50 -18.13
N LYS A 90 8.84 -14.59 -17.35
CA LYS A 90 8.60 -15.93 -17.90
C LYS A 90 7.16 -16.08 -18.38
N GLU A 91 6.95 -17.01 -19.31
CA GLU A 91 5.62 -17.32 -19.86
C GLU A 91 4.69 -17.92 -18.80
N ASP A 92 3.39 -17.67 -18.94
CA ASP A 92 2.38 -18.14 -17.98
C ASP A 92 2.41 -19.66 -17.77
N LYS A 93 2.73 -20.42 -18.82
CA LYS A 93 2.84 -21.89 -18.76
C LYS A 93 3.87 -22.35 -17.71
N TYR A 94 5.02 -21.67 -17.62
CA TYR A 94 6.07 -22.01 -16.65
C TYR A 94 5.54 -21.93 -15.22
N TYR A 95 4.82 -20.86 -14.89
CA TYR A 95 4.25 -20.70 -13.56
C TYR A 95 3.10 -21.67 -13.33
N GLN A 96 2.26 -21.90 -14.34
CA GLN A 96 1.12 -22.81 -14.22
C GLN A 96 1.57 -24.23 -13.83
N GLU A 97 2.64 -24.75 -14.43
CA GLU A 97 3.21 -26.06 -14.08
C GLU A 97 3.63 -26.14 -12.59
N ILE A 98 4.24 -25.06 -12.07
CA ILE A 98 4.60 -24.97 -10.64
C ILE A 98 3.34 -24.93 -9.76
N LEU A 99 2.35 -24.12 -10.13
CA LEU A 99 1.10 -24.00 -9.37
C LEU A 99 0.33 -25.31 -9.34
N ASP A 100 0.33 -26.07 -10.44
CA ASP A 100 -0.32 -27.38 -10.52
C ASP A 100 0.36 -28.40 -9.60
N HIS A 101 1.71 -28.41 -9.56
CA HIS A 101 2.46 -29.20 -8.58
C HIS A 101 2.07 -28.84 -7.14
N LEU A 102 2.10 -27.55 -6.80
CA LEU A 102 1.77 -27.07 -5.45
C LEU A 102 0.31 -27.38 -5.06
N ASN A 103 -0.63 -27.29 -6.01
CA ASN A 103 -2.03 -27.61 -5.79
C ASN A 103 -2.27 -29.11 -5.52
N ASN A 104 -1.38 -29.99 -5.97
CA ASN A 104 -1.47 -31.44 -5.76
C ASN A 104 -0.80 -31.93 -4.46
N LEU A 105 -0.13 -31.05 -3.72
CA LEU A 105 0.50 -31.41 -2.45
C LEU A 105 -0.53 -31.84 -1.41
N LYS A 106 -0.21 -32.93 -0.70
CA LYS A 106 -0.93 -33.33 0.52
C LYS A 106 -0.50 -32.42 1.68
N GLY A 107 -1.47 -31.77 2.30
CA GLY A 107 -1.23 -30.93 3.48
C GLY A 107 -0.86 -31.74 4.73
N TYR A 108 -0.23 -31.08 5.71
CA TYR A 108 0.05 -31.61 7.04
C TYR A 108 -0.06 -30.52 8.11
N ASP A 109 -0.22 -30.91 9.36
CA ASP A 109 -0.27 -29.97 10.49
C ASP A 109 1.14 -29.41 10.77
N GLY A 110 1.36 -28.15 10.39
CA GLY A 110 2.59 -27.42 10.66
C GLY A 110 2.38 -26.16 11.52
N TRP A 111 3.30 -25.21 11.37
CA TRP A 111 3.29 -23.97 12.15
C TRP A 111 2.06 -23.10 11.82
N TYR A 112 1.71 -22.98 10.53
CA TYR A 112 0.55 -22.17 10.13
C TYR A 112 -0.74 -22.79 10.64
N THR A 113 -0.87 -24.12 10.60
CA THR A 113 -2.05 -24.81 11.14
C THR A 113 -2.19 -24.61 12.63
N LYS A 114 -1.11 -24.77 13.39
CA LYS A 114 -1.12 -24.54 14.84
C LYS A 114 -1.53 -23.12 15.23
N HIS A 115 -1.08 -22.11 14.49
CA HIS A 115 -1.23 -20.71 14.90
C HIS A 115 -2.42 -19.99 14.24
N TYR A 116 -2.76 -20.35 13.00
CA TYR A 116 -3.77 -19.66 12.18
C TYR A 116 -4.88 -20.58 11.65
N GLY A 117 -4.81 -21.88 11.89
CA GLY A 117 -5.86 -22.85 11.58
C GLY A 117 -6.74 -23.18 12.80
N ALA A 118 -8.00 -23.51 12.55
CA ALA A 118 -8.90 -24.16 13.50
C ALA A 118 -9.83 -25.14 12.78
N GLU A 119 -10.22 -26.21 13.46
CA GLU A 119 -11.34 -27.04 13.02
C GLU A 119 -12.67 -26.27 13.16
N LEU A 120 -13.76 -26.79 12.58
CA LEU A 120 -15.04 -26.06 12.52
C LEU A 120 -15.60 -25.70 13.90
N ASP A 121 -15.39 -26.58 14.87
CA ASP A 121 -15.89 -26.45 16.26
C ASP A 121 -14.87 -25.77 17.19
N GLU A 122 -13.68 -25.43 16.68
CA GLU A 122 -12.61 -24.80 17.44
C GLU A 122 -12.61 -23.27 17.26
N GLY A 123 -11.98 -22.56 18.21
CA GLY A 123 -12.07 -21.11 18.37
C GLY A 123 -11.76 -20.25 17.13
N LYS A 124 -12.01 -18.95 17.25
CA LYS A 124 -11.93 -17.98 16.13
C LYS A 124 -10.52 -17.91 15.52
N LYS A 125 -10.39 -18.29 14.25
CA LYS A 125 -9.15 -18.23 13.46
C LYS A 125 -9.40 -17.66 12.07
N PRO A 126 -8.35 -17.16 11.38
CA PRO A 126 -8.50 -16.59 10.05
C PRO A 126 -8.77 -17.66 8.98
N PHE A 127 -8.37 -18.92 9.20
CA PHE A 127 -8.52 -19.98 8.22
C PHE A 127 -8.96 -21.28 8.89
N GLN A 128 -9.70 -22.11 8.17
CA GLN A 128 -9.98 -23.49 8.60
C GLN A 128 -8.72 -24.35 8.48
N ALA A 129 -8.55 -25.32 9.37
CA ALA A 129 -7.35 -26.16 9.48
C ALA A 129 -7.00 -26.86 8.15
N LYS A 130 -8.00 -27.31 7.38
CA LYS A 130 -7.79 -27.89 6.05
C LYS A 130 -6.97 -27.00 5.11
N ASN A 131 -7.18 -25.68 5.16
CA ASN A 131 -6.52 -24.72 4.30
C ASN A 131 -5.13 -24.38 4.82
N THR A 132 -4.94 -24.30 6.14
CA THR A 132 -3.61 -24.07 6.71
C THR A 132 -2.69 -25.29 6.59
N ARG A 133 -3.22 -26.52 6.62
CA ARG A 133 -2.41 -27.73 6.38
C ARG A 133 -1.80 -27.73 4.99
N LYS A 134 -2.58 -27.25 4.01
CA LYS A 134 -2.13 -27.08 2.64
C LYS A 134 -1.14 -25.91 2.52
N LEU A 135 -1.36 -24.81 3.24
CA LEU A 135 -0.41 -23.70 3.34
C LEU A 135 0.95 -24.16 3.89
N ASP A 136 0.97 -24.95 4.97
CA ASP A 136 2.19 -25.51 5.56
C ASP A 136 3.00 -26.28 4.50
N ALA A 137 2.36 -27.21 3.79
CA ALA A 137 3.01 -27.97 2.73
C ALA A 137 3.49 -27.10 1.56
N ILE A 138 2.67 -26.15 1.10
CA ILE A 138 3.02 -25.29 -0.03
C ILE A 138 4.17 -24.36 0.31
N ARG A 139 4.22 -23.76 1.51
CA ARG A 139 5.35 -22.87 1.86
C ARG A 139 6.65 -23.65 2.00
N ASP A 140 6.65 -24.82 2.63
CA ASP A 140 7.87 -25.60 2.73
C ASP A 140 8.34 -26.09 1.34
N GLU A 141 7.42 -26.35 0.41
CA GLU A 141 7.79 -26.69 -0.98
C GLU A 141 8.34 -25.49 -1.77
N ILE A 142 7.73 -24.30 -1.65
CA ILE A 142 8.22 -23.07 -2.30
C ILE A 142 9.68 -22.78 -1.94
N ASP A 143 10.10 -23.05 -0.71
CA ASP A 143 11.49 -22.84 -0.29
C ASP A 143 12.46 -23.91 -0.85
N LYS A 144 11.97 -25.11 -1.19
CA LYS A 144 12.78 -26.18 -1.83
C LYS A 144 12.95 -25.99 -3.34
N LEU A 145 12.00 -25.35 -4.00
CA LEU A 145 12.02 -25.12 -5.46
C LEU A 145 13.17 -24.20 -5.92
N ASN A 146 13.85 -23.50 -5.01
CA ASN A 146 14.99 -22.61 -5.31
C ASN A 146 14.72 -21.62 -6.46
N LEU A 147 13.51 -21.08 -6.52
CA LEU A 147 13.10 -20.12 -7.55
C LEU A 147 13.87 -18.80 -7.41
N GLY A 148 14.20 -18.19 -8.55
CA GLY A 148 14.66 -16.80 -8.57
C GLY A 148 13.62 -15.87 -7.95
N TRP A 149 14.05 -14.73 -7.42
CA TRP A 149 13.18 -13.84 -6.63
C TRP A 149 11.90 -13.44 -7.37
N GLU A 150 12.03 -13.02 -8.64
CA GLU A 150 10.88 -12.59 -9.45
C GLU A 150 9.86 -13.73 -9.65
N ASP A 151 10.34 -14.94 -9.90
CA ASP A 151 9.49 -16.11 -10.05
C ASP A 151 8.81 -16.50 -8.74
N LYS A 152 9.59 -16.47 -7.64
CA LYS A 152 9.08 -16.72 -6.29
C LYS A 152 7.96 -15.72 -5.94
N CYS A 153 8.09 -14.46 -6.35
CA CYS A 153 7.05 -13.46 -6.15
C CYS A 153 5.74 -13.78 -6.87
N VAL A 154 5.77 -14.38 -8.07
CA VAL A 154 4.56 -14.82 -8.77
C VAL A 154 3.85 -15.93 -7.98
N ILE A 155 4.60 -16.92 -7.51
CA ILE A 155 4.06 -18.05 -6.75
C ILE A 155 3.52 -17.58 -5.38
N LEU A 156 4.25 -16.71 -4.67
CA LEU A 156 3.79 -16.13 -3.40
C LEU A 156 2.55 -15.26 -3.58
N THR A 157 2.46 -14.49 -4.66
CA THR A 157 1.25 -13.70 -4.99
C THR A 157 0.05 -14.63 -5.20
N SER A 158 0.23 -15.73 -5.94
CA SER A 158 -0.81 -16.75 -6.12
C SER A 158 -1.28 -17.36 -4.80
N LEU A 159 -0.34 -17.70 -3.92
CA LEU A 159 -0.64 -18.25 -2.59
C LEU A 159 -1.43 -17.27 -1.72
N ILE A 160 -1.03 -15.99 -1.70
CA ILE A 160 -1.75 -14.95 -0.96
C ILE A 160 -3.17 -14.78 -1.50
N TYR A 161 -3.38 -14.84 -2.82
CA TYR A 161 -4.72 -14.74 -3.41
C TYR A 161 -5.57 -15.97 -3.08
N ALA A 162 -4.98 -17.16 -3.11
CA ALA A 162 -5.66 -18.37 -2.69
C ALA A 162 -6.13 -18.27 -1.23
N LEU A 163 -5.26 -17.80 -0.34
CA LEU A 163 -5.60 -17.60 1.07
C LEU A 163 -6.67 -16.52 1.27
N ASP A 164 -6.55 -15.38 0.60
CA ASP A 164 -7.55 -14.31 0.64
C ASP A 164 -8.92 -14.79 0.14
N SER A 165 -8.97 -15.81 -0.71
CA SER A 165 -10.23 -16.40 -1.19
C SER A 165 -10.91 -17.36 -0.19
N VAL A 166 -10.20 -17.79 0.86
CA VAL A 166 -10.67 -18.78 1.85
C VAL A 166 -10.57 -18.30 3.31
N ASP A 167 -10.41 -17.00 3.53
CA ASP A 167 -10.29 -16.42 4.87
C ASP A 167 -11.65 -16.16 5.55
N SER A 168 -11.63 -16.12 6.87
CA SER A 168 -12.76 -15.78 7.75
C SER A 168 -12.54 -14.45 8.49
N THR A 169 -12.24 -13.40 7.72
CA THR A 169 -12.00 -12.05 8.25
C THR A 169 -12.86 -10.99 7.57
N LEU A 170 -12.83 -9.76 8.11
CA LEU A 170 -13.41 -8.56 7.49
C LEU A 170 -12.50 -7.93 6.41
N GLY A 171 -11.43 -8.62 5.99
CA GLY A 171 -10.42 -8.11 5.08
C GLY A 171 -9.12 -7.67 5.75
N HIS A 172 -8.90 -8.06 7.01
CA HIS A 172 -7.68 -7.80 7.76
C HIS A 172 -7.49 -8.80 8.92
N TYR A 173 -6.30 -8.89 9.48
CA TYR A 173 -5.88 -9.96 10.42
C TYR A 173 -5.71 -9.52 11.87
N VAL A 174 -6.32 -8.40 12.27
CA VAL A 174 -6.32 -7.90 13.66
C VAL A 174 -7.55 -8.35 14.45
N SER A 175 -8.56 -8.90 13.77
CA SER A 175 -9.73 -9.54 14.36
C SER A 175 -10.34 -10.54 13.37
N TYR A 176 -11.05 -11.54 13.90
CA TYR A 176 -11.64 -12.62 13.12
C TYR A 176 -13.15 -12.71 13.35
N LEU A 177 -13.87 -13.19 12.34
CA LEU A 177 -15.31 -13.37 12.44
C LEU A 177 -15.65 -14.42 13.51
N ALA A 178 -16.79 -14.21 14.19
CA ALA A 178 -17.26 -15.16 15.19
C ALA A 178 -17.80 -16.46 14.58
N LYS A 179 -18.34 -16.37 13.37
CA LYS A 179 -18.80 -17.50 12.55
C LYS A 179 -17.94 -17.57 11.29
N TRP A 180 -17.68 -18.78 10.82
CA TRP A 180 -16.98 -19.01 9.56
C TRP A 180 -17.66 -18.28 8.41
N SER A 181 -16.87 -17.56 7.61
CA SER A 181 -17.37 -16.94 6.38
C SER A 181 -17.76 -18.04 5.38
N PRO A 182 -18.77 -17.84 4.51
CA PRO A 182 -19.12 -18.83 3.49
C PRO A 182 -17.92 -19.25 2.62
N ARG A 183 -17.05 -18.29 2.28
CA ARG A 183 -15.85 -18.56 1.47
C ARG A 183 -14.79 -19.41 2.17
N SER A 184 -14.74 -19.40 3.51
CA SER A 184 -13.77 -20.19 4.27
C SER A 184 -13.97 -21.70 4.15
N HIS A 185 -15.16 -22.13 3.70
CA HIS A 185 -15.46 -23.52 3.40
C HIS A 185 -14.92 -23.99 2.04
N ASN A 186 -14.43 -23.09 1.18
CA ASN A 186 -13.74 -23.48 -0.04
C ASN A 186 -12.37 -24.07 0.29
N ASP A 187 -11.84 -24.87 -0.64
CA ASP A 187 -10.50 -25.40 -0.55
C ASP A 187 -9.47 -24.40 -1.10
N LEU A 188 -8.33 -24.31 -0.43
CA LEU A 188 -7.20 -23.51 -0.90
C LEU A 188 -6.75 -23.99 -2.28
N PHE A 189 -6.82 -23.11 -3.27
CA PHE A 189 -6.45 -23.39 -4.65
C PHE A 189 -5.71 -22.21 -5.27
N LEU A 190 -4.46 -22.44 -5.67
CA LEU A 190 -3.60 -21.43 -6.27
C LEU A 190 -3.99 -21.22 -7.73
N LYS A 191 -4.12 -19.94 -8.11
CA LYS A 191 -4.41 -19.51 -9.49
C LYS A 191 -3.33 -18.55 -9.94
N LEU A 192 -2.93 -18.63 -11.20
CA LEU A 192 -1.96 -17.70 -11.75
C LEU A 192 -2.54 -16.27 -11.71
N PRO A 193 -1.82 -15.29 -11.12
CA PRO A 193 -2.21 -13.89 -11.21
C PRO A 193 -2.28 -13.44 -12.66
N LYS A 194 -3.22 -12.55 -13.00
CA LYS A 194 -3.37 -12.00 -14.35
C LYS A 194 -2.30 -10.97 -14.63
N ARG A 195 -1.11 -11.48 -14.92
CA ARG A 195 0.05 -10.68 -15.30
C ARG A 195 -0.16 -10.05 -16.67
N PHE A 196 0.63 -9.04 -16.95
CA PHE A 196 0.64 -8.33 -18.23
C PHE A 196 2.08 -8.17 -18.70
N LYS A 197 2.30 -8.15 -20.01
CA LYS A 197 3.62 -7.86 -20.58
C LYS A 197 3.84 -6.35 -20.62
N THR A 198 5.03 -5.93 -20.25
CA THR A 198 5.50 -4.54 -20.29
C THR A 198 6.94 -4.53 -20.80
N ASN A 199 7.31 -3.49 -21.54
CA ASN A 199 8.67 -3.26 -22.03
C ASN A 199 9.33 -2.04 -21.36
N LYS A 200 8.76 -1.59 -20.25
CA LYS A 200 9.21 -0.41 -19.50
C LYS A 200 10.15 -0.81 -18.38
N GLN A 201 10.97 0.16 -17.96
CA GLN A 201 11.92 -0.07 -16.88
C GLN A 201 11.24 0.22 -15.54
N HIS A 202 10.75 -0.85 -14.91
CA HIS A 202 10.12 -0.78 -13.60
C HIS A 202 11.13 -0.99 -12.47
N ARG A 203 10.90 -0.29 -11.36
CA ARG A 203 11.71 -0.42 -10.13
C ARG A 203 10.80 -0.74 -8.96
N ILE A 204 11.21 -1.67 -8.11
CA ILE A 204 10.50 -2.04 -6.88
C ILE A 204 11.43 -1.71 -5.72
N ILE A 205 10.97 -0.89 -4.78
CA ILE A 205 11.76 -0.44 -3.63
C ILE A 205 10.96 -0.76 -2.37
N ARG A 206 11.49 -1.67 -1.55
CA ARG A 206 11.00 -1.88 -0.19
C ARG A 206 11.78 -1.01 0.78
N GLY A 207 11.16 0.03 1.32
CA GLY A 207 11.84 0.95 2.22
C GLY A 207 10.98 2.11 2.70
N ASP A 208 11.60 2.98 3.50
CA ASP A 208 10.98 4.23 3.91
C ASP A 208 10.83 5.17 2.69
N ILE A 209 9.73 5.93 2.66
CA ILE A 209 9.45 6.82 1.54
C ILE A 209 10.46 7.98 1.46
N PHE A 210 10.96 8.49 2.58
CA PHE A 210 11.96 9.56 2.61
C PHE A 210 13.31 9.08 2.06
N ASP A 211 13.68 7.83 2.32
CA ASP A 211 14.84 7.20 1.67
C ASP A 211 14.64 7.05 0.16
N THR A 212 13.41 6.77 -0.26
CA THR A 212 13.09 6.59 -1.68
C THR A 212 13.14 7.92 -2.43
N ILE A 213 12.52 8.98 -1.93
CA ILE A 213 12.48 10.27 -2.63
C ILE A 213 13.81 11.02 -2.59
N SER A 214 14.64 10.82 -1.55
CA SER A 214 15.94 11.51 -1.45
C SER A 214 16.94 11.06 -2.53
N LYS A 215 16.86 9.79 -2.93
CA LYS A 215 17.79 9.13 -3.87
C LYS A 215 17.32 9.15 -5.33
N ASN A 216 16.13 9.67 -5.62
CA ASN A 216 15.51 9.55 -6.94
C ASN A 216 14.79 10.84 -7.37
N GLU A 217 14.54 10.97 -8.67
CA GLU A 217 13.79 12.06 -9.29
C GLU A 217 12.72 11.47 -10.22
N PHE A 218 11.56 12.12 -10.30
CA PHE A 218 10.41 11.64 -11.03
C PHE A 218 9.71 12.76 -11.80
N ASP A 219 8.99 12.44 -12.87
CA ASP A 219 8.14 13.44 -13.53
C ASP A 219 6.87 13.68 -12.69
N LEU A 220 6.32 12.61 -12.11
CA LEU A 220 5.18 12.65 -11.20
C LEU A 220 5.37 11.70 -10.02
N ALA A 221 4.97 12.14 -8.83
CA ALA A 221 4.85 11.29 -7.66
C ALA A 221 3.38 11.17 -7.22
N TYR A 222 2.88 9.94 -7.17
CA TYR A 222 1.59 9.61 -6.58
C TYR A 222 1.78 9.21 -5.13
N PHE A 223 1.05 9.88 -4.22
CA PHE A 223 1.10 9.60 -2.80
C PHE A 223 -0.29 9.23 -2.26
N ASP A 224 -0.32 8.14 -1.49
CA ASP A 224 -1.48 7.67 -0.75
C ASP A 224 -1.04 7.19 0.64
N PRO A 225 -0.48 8.08 1.49
CA PRO A 225 0.09 7.68 2.77
C PRO A 225 -0.98 7.08 3.67
N PRO A 226 -0.64 6.16 4.59
CA PRO A 226 -1.62 5.70 5.58
C PRO A 226 -2.00 6.87 6.48
N TYR A 227 -3.27 7.29 6.43
CA TYR A 227 -3.82 8.32 7.31
C TYR A 227 -4.53 7.67 8.49
N GLY A 228 -4.08 7.97 9.71
CA GLY A 228 -4.82 7.55 10.90
C GLY A 228 -6.16 8.32 10.99
N SER A 229 -7.18 7.66 11.53
CA SER A 229 -8.53 8.22 11.67
C SER A 229 -8.55 9.48 12.56
N ASN A 230 -9.39 10.45 12.19
CA ASN A 230 -9.68 11.67 12.96
C ASN A 230 -10.84 11.49 13.96
N ASN A 231 -11.27 10.26 14.25
CA ASN A 231 -12.40 10.04 15.14
C ASN A 231 -12.02 10.30 16.61
N GLU A 232 -12.15 11.55 17.07
CA GLU A 232 -11.85 11.98 18.45
C GLU A 232 -12.63 11.21 19.53
N LYS A 233 -13.79 10.64 19.16
CA LYS A 233 -14.67 9.88 20.07
C LYS A 233 -14.23 8.44 20.32
N MET A 234 -13.29 7.91 19.53
CA MET A 234 -12.65 6.63 19.82
C MET A 234 -11.21 6.91 20.24
N PRO A 235 -10.74 6.39 21.41
CA PRO A 235 -9.32 6.44 21.70
C PRO A 235 -8.60 5.83 20.49
N PRO A 236 -7.56 6.49 19.94
CA PRO A 236 -6.97 6.11 18.66
C PRO A 236 -6.71 4.61 18.74
N SER A 237 -7.44 3.84 17.92
CA SER A 237 -7.31 2.39 17.92
C SER A 237 -5.84 2.13 17.67
N ARG A 238 -5.12 1.65 18.68
CA ARG A 238 -3.65 1.57 18.66
C ARG A 238 -3.12 0.66 17.55
N VAL A 239 -4.00 -0.08 16.88
CA VAL A 239 -3.70 -0.96 15.76
C VAL A 239 -3.26 -0.14 14.54
N ARG A 240 -1.94 -0.16 14.29
CA ARG A 240 -1.28 0.50 13.15
C ARG A 240 -1.49 -0.26 11.84
N TYR A 241 -1.29 0.39 10.70
CA TYR A 241 -1.46 -0.18 9.36
C TYR A 241 -0.75 -1.53 9.19
N ALA A 242 0.51 -1.61 9.63
CA ALA A 242 1.34 -2.82 9.59
C ALA A 242 0.71 -4.01 10.32
N SER A 243 -0.12 -3.77 11.35
CA SER A 243 -0.82 -4.83 12.07
C SER A 243 -1.93 -5.47 11.25
N TYR A 244 -2.61 -4.74 10.37
CA TYR A 244 -3.77 -5.27 9.62
C TYR A 244 -3.38 -6.42 8.68
N TYR A 245 -2.15 -6.43 8.18
CA TYR A 245 -1.68 -7.34 7.14
C TYR A 245 -0.47 -8.19 7.55
N HIS A 246 -0.21 -8.30 8.86
CA HIS A 246 0.95 -9.01 9.42
C HIS A 246 1.11 -10.45 8.91
N ILE A 247 0.01 -11.15 8.65
CA ILE A 247 0.02 -12.54 8.14
C ILE A 247 0.69 -12.62 6.77
N TRP A 248 0.52 -11.63 5.89
CA TRP A 248 1.17 -11.62 4.58
C TRP A 248 2.69 -11.52 4.71
N THR A 249 3.17 -10.71 5.66
CA THR A 249 4.60 -10.66 6.00
C THR A 249 5.11 -12.02 6.48
N THR A 250 4.36 -12.70 7.35
CA THR A 250 4.71 -14.05 7.84
C THR A 250 4.72 -15.10 6.73
N ILE A 251 3.81 -15.04 5.77
CA ILE A 251 3.78 -15.98 4.64
C ILE A 251 4.94 -15.72 3.70
N ILE A 252 5.23 -14.47 3.37
CA ILE A 252 6.34 -14.14 2.46
C ILE A 252 7.67 -14.52 3.05
N LYS A 253 7.92 -14.09 4.29
CA LYS A 253 9.19 -14.38 4.98
C LYS A 253 9.31 -15.84 5.40
N ASN A 254 8.19 -16.54 5.65
CA ASN A 254 8.15 -17.88 6.26
C ASN A 254 9.05 -18.00 7.51
N ASP A 255 9.10 -16.91 8.27
CA ASP A 255 10.03 -16.72 9.38
C ASP A 255 9.49 -17.20 10.74
N LYS A 256 8.26 -17.75 10.76
CA LYS A 256 7.62 -18.38 11.93
C LYS A 256 7.83 -17.52 13.21
N PRO A 257 7.41 -16.24 13.17
CA PRO A 257 7.79 -15.23 14.16
C PRO A 257 7.17 -15.53 15.53
N GLU A 258 7.69 -14.88 16.57
CA GLU A 258 7.00 -14.83 17.85
C GLU A 258 5.66 -14.09 17.70
N LEU A 259 4.62 -14.64 18.33
CA LEU A 259 3.24 -14.17 18.23
C LEU A 259 2.71 -13.67 19.58
N PHE A 260 1.81 -12.69 19.55
CA PHE A 260 1.17 -12.15 20.74
C PHE A 260 -0.33 -11.91 20.57
N GLY A 261 -1.01 -11.86 21.71
CA GLY A 261 -2.44 -11.56 21.81
C GLY A 261 -3.35 -12.67 21.30
N LYS A 262 -4.66 -12.53 21.51
CA LYS A 262 -5.67 -13.55 21.15
C LYS A 262 -5.75 -13.88 19.66
N VAL A 263 -5.32 -12.93 18.82
CA VAL A 263 -5.34 -13.04 17.35
C VAL A 263 -3.96 -13.39 16.78
N ASN A 264 -2.98 -13.80 17.59
CA ASN A 264 -1.68 -14.25 17.12
C ASN A 264 -1.00 -13.27 16.13
N ARG A 265 -0.95 -11.98 16.50
CA ARG A 265 -0.20 -10.96 15.73
C ARG A 265 1.29 -11.16 15.91
N ARG A 266 2.10 -10.79 14.92
CA ARG A 266 3.57 -10.79 15.05
C ARG A 266 4.02 -9.78 16.11
N VAL A 267 4.98 -10.14 16.98
CA VAL A 267 5.47 -9.24 18.04
C VAL A 267 6.08 -7.94 17.48
N ASP A 268 6.71 -7.99 16.30
CA ASP A 268 7.27 -6.83 15.61
C ASP A 268 6.22 -5.85 15.07
N THR A 269 4.95 -6.23 14.99
CA THR A 269 3.84 -5.33 14.63
C THR A 269 3.10 -4.79 15.86
N ARG A 270 3.71 -4.81 17.05
CA ARG A 270 3.11 -4.18 18.24
C ARG A 270 2.94 -2.68 18.01
N ASP A 271 1.86 -2.16 18.57
CA ASP A 271 1.39 -0.79 18.38
C ASP A 271 2.43 0.28 18.79
N LEU A 272 3.38 -0.06 19.67
CA LEU A 272 4.45 0.82 20.16
C LEU A 272 5.74 0.79 19.29
N LEU A 273 5.87 -0.18 18.39
CA LEU A 273 7.13 -0.44 17.66
C LEU A 273 7.07 -0.03 16.17
N SER A 274 5.89 -0.05 15.56
CA SER A 274 5.73 0.07 14.11
C SER A 274 4.72 1.17 13.75
N ALA A 275 5.06 2.43 14.03
CA ALA A 275 4.27 3.57 13.60
C ALA A 275 4.86 4.19 12.33
N SER A 276 4.10 4.17 11.23
CA SER A 276 4.34 5.13 10.16
C SER A 276 4.13 6.54 10.73
N VAL A 277 5.04 7.47 10.43
CA VAL A 277 4.92 8.87 10.89
C VAL A 277 3.60 9.51 10.40
N PHE A 278 3.07 9.05 9.26
CA PHE A 278 1.80 9.50 8.69
C PHE A 278 0.56 9.02 9.49
N GLU A 279 0.72 8.01 10.34
CA GLU A 279 -0.33 7.51 11.24
C GLU A 279 -0.24 8.14 12.64
N GLU A 280 0.74 9.01 12.90
CA GLU A 280 0.92 9.61 14.21
C GLU A 280 -0.31 10.46 14.58
N PHE A 281 -0.74 10.35 15.83
CA PHE A 281 -1.90 11.08 16.35
C PHE A 281 -1.48 12.19 17.30
N ARG A 282 -0.22 12.15 17.78
CA ARG A 282 0.35 13.19 18.62
C ARG A 282 0.53 14.48 17.84
N LYS A 283 0.38 15.57 18.58
CA LYS A 283 0.72 16.92 18.14
C LYS A 283 2.12 17.27 18.63
N ASN A 284 2.81 18.13 17.91
CA ASN A 284 4.06 18.74 18.35
C ASN A 284 3.79 19.77 19.47
N GLU A 285 4.85 20.41 19.99
CA GLU A 285 4.76 21.41 21.05
C GLU A 285 3.93 22.65 20.64
N GLU A 286 3.81 22.91 19.34
CA GLU A 286 3.06 24.02 18.75
C GLU A 286 1.58 23.67 18.46
N GLY A 287 1.15 22.44 18.74
CA GLY A 287 -0.23 21.99 18.56
C GLY A 287 -0.58 21.47 17.15
N PHE A 288 0.38 21.34 16.25
CA PHE A 288 0.20 20.76 14.91
C PHE A 288 0.38 19.23 14.93
N PHE A 289 -0.40 18.50 14.14
CA PHE A 289 -0.26 17.05 14.04
C PHE A 289 1.07 16.67 13.37
N ILE A 290 1.84 15.76 13.98
CA ILE A 290 3.11 15.27 13.42
C ILE A 290 2.93 14.66 12.02
N ALA A 291 1.78 14.03 11.76
CA ALA A 291 1.44 13.51 10.45
C ALA A 291 1.35 14.61 9.36
N MET A 292 0.92 15.82 9.72
CA MET A 292 0.88 16.96 8.80
C MET A 292 2.27 17.49 8.48
N GLU A 293 3.16 17.55 9.48
CA GLU A 293 4.56 17.91 9.25
C GLU A 293 5.25 16.90 8.34
N ALA A 294 4.99 15.61 8.54
CA ALA A 294 5.52 14.57 7.68
C ALA A 294 5.00 14.68 6.25
N LEU A 295 3.71 15.01 6.05
CA LEU A 295 3.15 15.24 4.73
C LEU A 295 3.75 16.48 4.05
N LYS A 296 3.96 17.55 4.81
CA LYS A 296 4.64 18.76 4.33
C LYS A 296 6.07 18.46 3.89
N LYS A 297 6.82 17.77 4.73
CA LYS A 297 8.18 17.31 4.42
C LYS A 297 8.19 16.43 3.17
N LEU A 298 7.25 15.49 3.05
CA LEU A 298 7.14 14.58 1.89
C LEU A 298 6.96 15.38 0.59
N ILE A 299 6.03 16.33 0.56
CA ILE A 299 5.77 17.17 -0.62
C ILE A 299 7.01 18.02 -0.96
N GLN A 300 7.64 18.64 0.05
CA GLN A 300 8.79 19.52 -0.15
C GLN A 300 10.04 18.79 -0.65
N GLU A 301 10.40 17.67 -0.03
CA GLU A 301 11.62 16.90 -0.36
C GLU A 301 11.50 16.08 -1.65
N THR A 302 10.27 15.80 -2.12
CA THR A 302 10.07 15.03 -3.34
C THR A 302 10.56 15.80 -4.56
N LYS A 303 11.56 15.26 -5.25
CA LYS A 303 12.07 15.80 -6.53
C LYS A 303 11.16 15.34 -7.66
N SER A 304 10.06 16.06 -7.87
CA SER A 304 9.18 15.84 -9.02
C SER A 304 8.56 17.12 -9.55
N ARG A 305 8.18 17.11 -10.84
CA ARG A 305 7.42 18.21 -11.44
C ARG A 305 5.97 18.21 -10.95
N TYR A 306 5.35 17.04 -10.91
CA TYR A 306 3.97 16.89 -10.46
C TYR A 306 3.89 16.05 -9.19
N ILE A 307 2.92 16.39 -8.33
CA ILE A 307 2.50 15.54 -7.21
C ILE A 307 0.99 15.33 -7.31
N LEU A 308 0.57 14.07 -7.20
CA LEU A 308 -0.82 13.67 -7.08
C LEU A 308 -1.03 13.02 -5.71
N LEU A 309 -1.69 13.71 -4.79
CA LEU A 309 -1.98 13.23 -3.44
C LEU A 309 -3.42 12.71 -3.36
N SER A 310 -3.58 11.47 -2.91
CA SER A 310 -4.86 10.91 -2.48
C SER A 310 -5.02 11.05 -0.98
N TYR A 311 -6.17 11.58 -0.54
CA TYR A 311 -6.46 11.72 0.88
C TYR A 311 -7.95 11.59 1.20
N SER A 312 -8.27 10.87 2.27
CA SER A 312 -9.65 10.65 2.70
C SER A 312 -10.13 11.75 3.65
N SER A 313 -11.40 12.13 3.57
CA SER A 313 -12.05 13.07 4.50
C SER A 313 -12.12 12.55 5.94
N GLY A 314 -11.89 11.24 6.16
CA GLY A 314 -11.76 10.64 7.48
C GLY A 314 -10.35 10.75 8.09
N GLY A 315 -9.38 11.26 7.34
CA GLY A 315 -8.02 11.51 7.82
C GLY A 315 -7.94 12.75 8.71
N ARG A 316 -6.78 12.96 9.34
CA ARG A 316 -6.56 14.07 10.30
C ARG A 316 -6.44 15.45 9.66
N ALA A 317 -6.23 15.50 8.35
CA ALA A 317 -6.01 16.73 7.61
C ALA A 317 -7.33 17.17 7.00
N THR A 318 -7.70 18.43 7.19
CA THR A 318 -8.83 19.03 6.49
C THR A 318 -8.47 19.32 5.03
N LYS A 319 -9.50 19.42 4.17
CA LYS A 319 -9.33 19.84 2.77
C LYS A 319 -8.62 21.19 2.66
N GLN A 320 -8.91 22.12 3.57
CA GLN A 320 -8.31 23.45 3.57
C GLN A 320 -6.82 23.38 3.90
N GLU A 321 -6.44 22.71 5.00
CA GLU A 321 -5.03 22.53 5.38
C GLU A 321 -4.20 21.86 4.27
N LEU A 322 -4.77 20.86 3.59
CA LEU A 322 -4.12 20.22 2.44
C LEU A 322 -3.99 21.17 1.25
N SER A 323 -5.01 21.98 0.98
CA SER A 323 -4.96 22.95 -0.13
C SER A 323 -3.92 24.03 0.14
N ASP A 324 -3.87 24.56 1.37
CA ASP A 324 -2.90 25.56 1.80
C ASP A 324 -1.47 25.00 1.70
N LEU A 325 -1.26 23.76 2.16
CA LEU A 325 0.03 23.08 2.05
C LEU A 325 0.49 22.92 0.60
N MET A 326 -0.44 22.58 -0.31
CA MET A 326 -0.13 22.46 -1.74
C MET A 326 0.21 23.81 -2.36
N HIS A 327 -0.51 24.88 -1.97
CA HIS A 327 -0.23 26.25 -2.40
C HIS A 327 1.13 26.78 -1.92
N GLU A 328 1.55 26.43 -0.70
CA GLU A 328 2.88 26.77 -0.19
C GLU A 328 4.01 26.10 -0.98
N SER A 329 3.73 24.95 -1.60
CA SER A 329 4.75 24.11 -2.25
C SER A 329 4.71 24.17 -3.78
N GLY A 330 3.73 24.87 -4.37
CA GLY A 330 3.58 25.03 -5.80
C GLY A 330 2.17 25.43 -6.24
N LYS A 331 1.88 25.23 -7.53
CA LYS A 331 0.59 25.56 -8.13
C LYS A 331 -0.36 24.38 -8.05
N LEU A 332 -1.45 24.52 -7.29
CA LEU A 332 -2.56 23.57 -7.31
C LEU A 332 -3.27 23.64 -8.67
N LEU A 333 -3.26 22.53 -9.41
CA LEU A 333 -3.84 22.45 -10.76
C LEU A 333 -5.28 21.97 -10.74
N ASN A 334 -5.58 20.94 -9.93
CA ASN A 334 -6.91 20.34 -9.88
C ASN A 334 -7.17 19.69 -8.50
N VAL A 335 -8.43 19.72 -8.07
CA VAL A 335 -8.91 18.99 -6.89
C VAL A 335 -10.16 18.23 -7.27
N VAL A 336 -10.06 16.90 -7.28
CA VAL A 336 -11.19 16.02 -7.58
C VAL A 336 -11.76 15.49 -6.28
N GLU A 337 -13.05 15.74 -6.05
CA GLU A 337 -13.80 15.20 -4.92
C GLU A 337 -14.64 14.00 -5.38
N ILE A 338 -14.42 12.85 -4.76
CA ILE A 338 -15.04 11.58 -5.13
C ILE A 338 -15.98 11.14 -4.00
N ASN A 339 -17.27 11.07 -4.32
CA ASN A 339 -18.31 10.62 -3.40
C ASN A 339 -18.39 9.09 -3.37
N TYR A 340 -18.17 8.47 -2.22
CA TYR A 340 -18.59 7.09 -2.02
C TYR A 340 -20.04 7.03 -1.57
N LYS A 341 -20.94 6.50 -2.41
CA LYS A 341 -22.12 5.82 -1.87
C LYS A 341 -21.62 4.58 -1.13
N VAL A 342 -21.76 4.56 0.19
CA VAL A 342 -21.58 3.37 1.00
C VAL A 342 -22.52 2.30 0.44
N ASN A 343 -21.97 1.22 -0.12
CA ASN A 343 -22.79 0.04 -0.41
C ASN A 343 -23.24 -0.53 0.93
N VAL A 344 -24.56 -0.55 1.10
CA VAL A 344 -25.28 -1.06 2.26
C VAL A 344 -24.92 -2.53 2.49
N MET A 345 -24.01 -2.78 3.43
CA MET A 345 -23.94 -4.01 4.23
C MET A 345 -23.83 -3.68 5.74
N GLY A 346 -24.52 -2.61 6.14
CA GLY A 346 -24.86 -2.30 7.55
C GLY A 346 -26.34 -2.55 7.85
N GLY A 347 -26.99 -3.45 7.12
CA GLY A 347 -28.38 -3.84 7.32
C GLY A 347 -28.51 -4.98 8.32
N MET A 348 -28.11 -4.74 9.57
CA MET A 348 -28.57 -5.55 10.70
C MET A 348 -28.88 -4.59 11.86
N ARG A 349 -30.03 -3.93 11.72
CA ARG A 349 -30.63 -3.11 12.76
C ARG A 349 -31.12 -4.05 13.87
N TRP A 350 -30.58 -3.88 15.05
CA TRP A 350 -31.34 -4.12 16.27
C TRP A 350 -31.43 -2.79 16.99
N THR A 351 -32.63 -2.51 17.48
CA THR A 351 -33.10 -1.35 18.24
C THR A 351 -33.26 -0.03 17.48
N ASN A 352 -34.53 0.36 17.34
CA ASN A 352 -34.96 1.74 17.12
C ASN A 352 -34.43 2.57 18.29
N GLU A 353 -33.61 3.59 18.00
CA GLU A 353 -33.72 4.95 18.55
C GLU A 353 -32.42 5.76 18.33
N TRP A 354 -32.58 6.87 17.59
CA TRP A 354 -31.83 8.13 17.71
C TRP A 354 -30.38 8.27 17.15
N ILE A 355 -30.33 9.01 16.03
CA ILE A 355 -29.57 10.28 15.78
C ILE A 355 -28.59 10.27 14.58
N HIS A 356 -28.97 11.12 13.62
CA HIS A 356 -28.20 11.73 12.55
C HIS A 356 -26.67 11.79 12.73
N SER A 357 -25.96 11.05 11.88
CA SER A 357 -24.76 11.53 11.20
C SER A 357 -24.50 10.68 9.96
N ASP A 358 -25.22 10.98 8.86
CA ASP A 358 -24.83 10.54 7.53
C ASP A 358 -23.55 11.31 7.12
N SER A 359 -22.42 10.97 7.73
CA SER A 359 -21.12 11.47 7.26
C SER A 359 -20.75 10.70 6.00
N LYS A 360 -21.03 11.31 4.84
CA LYS A 360 -20.49 10.84 3.57
C LYS A 360 -18.95 10.88 3.70
N HIS A 361 -18.29 9.74 3.52
CA HIS A 361 -16.83 9.71 3.40
C HIS A 361 -16.46 10.13 1.98
N HIS A 362 -15.67 11.20 1.86
CA HIS A 362 -15.18 11.72 0.58
C HIS A 362 -13.71 11.33 0.41
N GLU A 363 -13.31 10.98 -0.81
CA GLU A 363 -11.88 10.92 -1.17
C GLU A 363 -11.55 12.12 -2.02
N TYR A 364 -10.38 12.69 -1.77
CA TYR A 364 -9.85 13.82 -2.52
C TYR A 364 -8.59 13.40 -3.27
N LEU A 365 -8.50 13.83 -4.53
CA LEU A 365 -7.27 13.82 -5.31
C LEU A 365 -6.81 15.26 -5.54
N PHE A 366 -5.65 15.61 -5.01
CA PHE A 366 -5.01 16.91 -5.21
C PHE A 366 -3.87 16.76 -6.22
N LEU A 367 -4.01 17.41 -7.37
CA LEU A 367 -2.96 17.48 -8.38
C LEU A 367 -2.29 18.85 -8.29
N MET A 368 -0.98 18.86 -8.07
CA MET A 368 -0.16 20.07 -8.06
C MET A 368 1.00 19.97 -9.06
N GLU A 369 1.43 21.12 -9.55
CA GLU A 369 2.72 21.31 -10.21
C GLU A 369 3.65 22.04 -9.24
N LYS A 370 4.77 21.41 -8.89
CA LYS A 370 5.79 22.04 -8.05
C LYS A 370 6.46 23.15 -8.82
N GLU A 371 6.66 24.29 -8.16
CA GLU A 371 7.55 25.31 -8.67
C GLU A 371 8.97 24.71 -8.70
N LYS A 372 9.68 24.89 -9.83
CA LYS A 372 11.08 24.51 -9.90
C LYS A 372 11.80 25.28 -8.80
N SER A 373 12.29 24.57 -7.79
CA SER A 373 13.14 25.19 -6.78
C SER A 373 14.32 25.81 -7.52
N LEU A 374 14.37 27.14 -7.58
CA LEU A 374 15.61 27.85 -7.78
C LEU A 374 16.49 27.39 -6.63
N HIS A 375 17.49 26.55 -6.91
CA HIS A 375 18.44 26.09 -5.90
C HIS A 375 18.89 27.31 -5.07
N PRO A 376 18.72 27.33 -3.74
CA PRO A 376 19.54 28.21 -2.95
C PRO A 376 20.96 27.66 -3.11
N TYR A 377 21.79 28.41 -3.84
CA TYR A 377 23.23 28.27 -3.77
C TYR A 377 23.61 28.27 -2.28
N PHE A 378 23.99 27.12 -1.73
CA PHE A 378 24.77 27.11 -0.51
C PHE A 378 26.14 27.68 -0.89
N ALA A 379 26.29 29.00 -0.75
CA ALA A 379 27.59 29.63 -0.73
C ALA A 379 28.33 29.11 0.51
N PRO A 380 29.56 28.59 0.40
CA PRO A 380 30.37 28.29 1.57
C PRO A 380 30.76 29.61 2.22
N LEU A 381 30.19 29.90 3.39
CA LEU A 381 30.67 30.95 4.27
C LEU A 381 32.02 30.51 4.88
N TYR A 382 33.10 30.77 4.14
CA TYR A 382 34.39 31.08 4.77
C TYR A 382 34.52 32.60 4.81
N SER A 383 34.58 33.18 6.00
CA SER A 383 35.35 34.41 6.20
C SER A 383 36.17 34.29 7.48
N GLU A 384 37.48 34.30 7.26
CA GLU A 384 38.50 34.54 8.26
C GLU A 384 38.30 35.92 8.89
N LYS A 385 38.33 36.00 10.23
CA LYS A 385 38.90 37.15 10.94
C LYS A 385 39.56 36.70 12.26
N HIS A 386 40.87 36.56 12.18
CA HIS A 386 41.90 37.03 13.11
C HIS A 386 41.46 37.61 14.47
N GLN A 387 41.96 36.99 15.54
CA GLN A 387 42.47 37.61 16.78
C GLN A 387 43.36 36.55 17.47
N ILE A 388 44.69 36.53 17.32
CA ILE A 388 45.74 37.41 17.86
C ILE A 388 45.93 37.33 19.40
N TYR A 389 47.10 36.76 19.78
CA TYR A 389 47.85 36.73 21.07
C TYR A 389 47.23 35.91 22.23
N ALA A 390 47.95 35.11 23.04
CA ALA A 390 49.32 35.20 23.55
C ALA A 390 49.79 33.78 24.01
N ASN A 391 50.96 33.30 23.59
CA ASN A 391 52.22 33.26 24.36
C ASN A 391 52.24 32.34 25.61
N VAL A 392 53.20 31.39 25.59
CA VAL A 392 54.20 31.03 26.64
C VAL A 392 54.28 29.52 26.95
N ARG A 393 55.45 28.95 26.56
CA ARG A 393 56.36 27.97 27.23
C ARG A 393 55.73 26.88 28.10
N ILE A 394 56.11 25.59 28.05
CA ILE A 394 57.38 24.89 27.75
C ILE A 394 57.02 23.59 27.05
#